data_AF-A0A1F4ZZ81-F1
#
_entry.id   AF-A0A1F4ZZ81-F1
#
_cell.length_a   1.000
_cell.length_b   1.000
_cell.length_c   1.000
_cell.angle_alpha   90.00
_cell.angle_beta   90.00
_cell.angle_gamma   90.00
#
_symmetry.space_group_name_H-M   'P 1'
#
loop_
_entity.id
_entity.type
_entity.pdbx_description
1 polymer ?
#
loop_
_entity_poly.entity_id
_entity_poly.type
_entity_poly.pdbx_seq_one_letter_code
_entity_poly.pdbx_strand_id
1 'polypeptide(L)'
;MINKKKAAILVTVLVVLAVAAMIILFKGQAGAQAQQAEVRPSPAVVGQPMPDFTLPLYQGGALTLSSLRGKNVLILFPRGYAAENTWCTICNYRYVELAELEKGTILAPFPILVDGERTLSKSLDLFRTEWTGSKVDQNIPSVYIIDANGVLQFKYLGQNTVDRPGYDYLFKVLEVINGQE
;
A
#
# COMPACT_ATOMS: atom_id res chain seq x y z
N MET A 1 -37.52 55.47 31.91
CA MET A 1 -38.33 54.49 32.66
C MET A 1 -38.99 53.52 31.69
N ILE A 2 -38.39 52.34 31.45
CA ILE A 2 -38.96 51.32 30.56
C ILE A 2 -40.16 50.66 31.28
N ASN A 3 -41.34 50.73 30.67
CA ASN A 3 -42.55 50.08 31.19
C ASN A 3 -42.36 48.54 31.19
N LYS A 4 -42.85 47.85 32.22
CA LYS A 4 -42.79 46.38 32.38
C LYS A 4 -43.12 45.61 31.09
N LYS A 5 -44.07 46.09 30.28
CA LYS A 5 -44.40 45.47 28.98
C LYS A 5 -43.26 45.58 27.95
N LYS A 6 -42.57 46.72 27.88
CA LYS A 6 -41.41 46.94 27.00
C LYS A 6 -40.18 46.18 27.50
N ALA A 7 -40.00 46.05 28.82
CA ALA A 7 -38.95 45.21 29.40
C ALA A 7 -39.16 43.73 29.06
N ALA A 8 -40.39 43.22 29.15
CA ALA A 8 -40.70 41.83 28.81
C ALA A 8 -40.40 41.51 27.35
N ILE A 9 -40.82 42.37 26.41
CA ILE A 9 -40.55 42.17 24.97
C ILE A 9 -39.05 42.18 24.68
N LEU A 10 -38.28 43.08 25.30
CA LEU A 10 -36.84 43.18 25.08
C LEU A 10 -36.09 41.95 25.59
N VAL A 11 -36.51 41.41 26.75
CA VAL A 11 -35.96 40.17 27.30
C VAL A 11 -36.28 38.98 26.40
N THR A 12 -37.52 38.87 25.90
CA THR A 12 -37.90 37.76 25.01
C THR A 12 -37.11 37.82 23.69
N VAL A 13 -36.92 39.00 23.12
CA VAL A 13 -36.11 39.16 21.89
C VAL A 13 -34.65 38.80 22.12
N LEU A 14 -34.06 39.22 23.25
CA LEU A 14 -32.69 38.86 23.61
C LEU A 14 -32.51 37.36 23.83
N VAL A 15 -33.47 36.69 24.47
CA VAL A 15 -33.46 35.24 24.66
C VAL A 15 -33.57 34.51 23.32
N VAL A 16 -34.46 34.93 22.43
CA VAL A 16 -34.61 34.32 21.10
C VAL A 16 -33.34 34.50 20.26
N LEU A 17 -32.72 35.68 20.29
CA LEU A 17 -31.45 35.93 19.58
C LEU A 17 -30.29 35.12 20.16
N ALA A 18 -30.21 34.97 21.48
CA ALA A 18 -29.21 34.14 22.13
C ALA A 18 -29.36 32.65 21.77
N VAL A 19 -30.60 32.15 21.72
CA VAL A 19 -30.89 30.77 21.30
C VAL A 19 -30.58 30.56 19.81
N ALA A 20 -30.94 31.52 18.95
CA ALA A 20 -30.61 31.44 17.52
C ALA A 20 -29.09 31.46 17.28
N ALA A 21 -28.34 32.32 17.98
CA ALA A 21 -26.88 32.36 17.91
C ALA A 21 -26.25 31.06 18.41
N MET A 22 -26.78 30.47 19.49
CA MET A 22 -26.32 29.18 20.02
C MET A 22 -26.59 28.04 19.01
N ILE A 23 -27.75 28.01 18.34
CA ILE A 23 -28.05 27.03 17.28
C ILE A 23 -27.08 27.16 16.09
N ILE A 24 -26.71 28.39 15.72
CA ILE A 24 -25.75 28.64 14.63
C ILE A 24 -24.33 28.18 15.04
N LEU A 25 -23.93 28.43 16.29
CA LEU A 25 -22.63 27.97 16.82
C LEU A 25 -22.54 26.44 16.91
N PHE A 26 -23.63 25.76 17.29
CA PHE A 26 -23.65 24.28 17.38
C PHE A 26 -23.68 23.58 16.01
N LYS A 27 -24.23 24.19 14.96
CA LYS A 27 -24.23 23.61 13.60
C LYS A 27 -22.85 23.63 12.93
N GLY A 28 -21.91 24.46 13.41
CA GLY A 28 -20.58 24.64 12.81
C GLY A 28 -19.51 23.61 13.22
N GLN A 29 -19.80 22.70 14.16
CA GLN A 29 -18.82 21.72 14.66
C GLN A 29 -19.06 20.28 14.20
N ALA A 30 -20.08 20.02 13.37
CA ALA A 30 -20.25 18.73 12.70
C ALA A 30 -19.39 18.66 11.42
N GLY A 31 -18.13 19.09 11.52
CA GLY A 31 -17.12 18.96 10.48
C GLY A 31 -16.35 17.67 10.72
N ALA A 32 -16.60 16.69 9.84
CA ALA A 32 -15.95 15.39 9.77
C ALA A 32 -14.49 15.37 10.25
N GLN A 33 -14.25 14.80 11.42
CA GLN A 33 -13.01 14.06 11.64
C GLN A 33 -13.10 12.82 10.75
N ALA A 34 -12.58 12.92 9.53
CA ALA A 34 -12.18 11.74 8.77
C ALA A 34 -11.07 11.07 9.57
N GLN A 35 -11.46 10.19 10.48
CA GLN A 35 -10.57 9.24 11.12
C GLN A 35 -9.88 8.49 9.98
N GLN A 36 -8.60 8.77 9.72
CA GLN A 36 -7.79 7.94 8.84
C GLN A 36 -7.87 6.53 9.43
N ALA A 37 -8.64 5.67 8.79
CA ALA A 37 -8.73 4.28 9.19
C ALA A 37 -7.31 3.73 9.14
N GLU A 38 -6.78 3.36 10.31
CA GLU A 38 -5.50 2.69 10.42
C GLU A 38 -5.54 1.46 9.49
N VAL A 39 -4.62 1.41 8.52
CA VAL A 39 -4.56 0.31 7.54
C VAL A 39 -4.28 -0.96 8.33
N ARG A 40 -5.32 -1.75 8.57
CA ARG A 40 -5.18 -3.07 9.18
C ARG A 40 -4.49 -3.98 8.15
N PRO A 41 -3.28 -4.49 8.44
CA PRO A 41 -2.61 -5.40 7.52
C PRO A 41 -3.48 -6.63 7.29
N SER A 42 -3.63 -7.01 6.03
CA SER A 42 -4.29 -8.24 5.59
C SER A 42 -3.32 -8.98 4.67
N PRO A 43 -2.53 -9.93 5.21
CA PRO A 43 -1.57 -10.67 4.40
C PRO A 43 -2.29 -11.37 3.24
N ALA A 44 -1.82 -11.18 2.01
CA ALA A 44 -2.42 -11.90 0.89
C ALA A 44 -2.17 -13.41 1.00
N VAL A 45 -3.17 -14.20 0.60
CA VAL A 45 -3.24 -15.65 0.78
C VAL A 45 -3.23 -16.32 -0.59
N VAL A 46 -2.43 -17.38 -0.74
CA VAL A 46 -2.37 -18.15 -2.00
C VAL A 46 -3.72 -18.80 -2.28
N GLY A 47 -4.14 -18.79 -3.55
CA GLY A 47 -5.45 -19.24 -4.02
C GLY A 47 -6.58 -18.23 -3.81
N GLN A 48 -6.30 -17.05 -3.23
CA GLN A 48 -7.26 -15.98 -3.07
C GLN A 48 -6.98 -14.81 -4.03
N PRO A 49 -7.99 -14.00 -4.39
CA PRO A 49 -7.77 -12.77 -5.12
C PRO A 49 -6.75 -11.89 -4.40
N MET A 50 -5.74 -11.41 -5.13
CA MET A 50 -4.80 -10.44 -4.57
C MET A 50 -5.53 -9.10 -4.35
N PRO A 51 -5.36 -8.44 -3.17
CA PRO A 51 -5.91 -7.11 -2.94
C PRO A 51 -5.48 -6.15 -4.04
N ASP A 52 -6.44 -5.43 -4.60
CA ASP A 52 -6.13 -4.42 -5.63
C ASP A 52 -5.37 -3.27 -4.99
N PHE A 53 -4.43 -2.70 -5.75
CA PHE A 53 -3.64 -1.57 -5.31
C PHE A 53 -3.34 -0.67 -6.50
N THR A 54 -3.12 0.61 -6.22
CA THR A 54 -2.63 1.58 -7.19
C THR A 54 -1.36 2.19 -6.64
N LEU A 55 -0.27 2.09 -7.39
CA LEU A 55 1.01 2.69 -7.04
C LEU A 55 1.52 3.58 -8.18
N PRO A 56 2.22 4.69 -7.83
CA PRO A 56 2.87 5.51 -8.84
C PRO A 56 3.98 4.72 -9.53
N LEU A 57 4.14 4.96 -10.82
CA LEU A 57 5.25 4.45 -11.61
C LEU A 57 6.45 5.39 -11.48
N TYR A 58 7.65 4.83 -11.41
CA TYR A 58 8.88 5.63 -11.47
C TYR A 58 8.97 6.42 -12.79
N GLN A 59 8.48 5.84 -13.88
CA GLN A 59 8.40 6.46 -15.21
C GLN A 59 7.31 7.55 -15.33
N GLY A 60 6.53 7.79 -14.28
CA GLY A 60 5.38 8.69 -14.26
C GLY A 60 4.05 7.98 -14.52
N GLY A 61 2.98 8.58 -14.01
CA GLY A 61 1.65 7.96 -13.98
C GLY A 61 1.48 6.98 -12.81
N ALA A 62 0.46 6.15 -12.88
CA ALA A 62 0.16 5.13 -11.88
C ALA A 62 -0.29 3.84 -12.55
N LEU A 63 -0.08 2.72 -11.86
CA LEU A 63 -0.50 1.40 -12.29
C LEU A 63 -1.40 0.80 -11.22
N THR A 64 -2.49 0.20 -11.65
CA THR A 64 -3.42 -0.53 -10.79
C THR A 64 -3.31 -2.02 -11.09
N LEU A 65 -3.28 -2.90 -10.09
CA LEU A 65 -3.15 -4.34 -10.33
C LEU A 65 -4.30 -4.88 -11.22
N SER A 66 -5.53 -4.42 -11.02
CA SER A 66 -6.66 -4.80 -11.86
C SER A 66 -6.52 -4.39 -13.33
N SER A 67 -5.69 -3.40 -13.68
CA SER A 67 -5.40 -3.08 -15.09
C SER A 67 -4.49 -4.11 -15.78
N LEU A 68 -3.94 -5.07 -15.04
CA LEU A 68 -3.08 -6.15 -15.54
C LEU A 68 -3.82 -7.49 -15.69
N ARG A 69 -5.15 -7.52 -15.53
CA ARG A 69 -5.94 -8.74 -15.81
C ARG A 69 -5.68 -9.25 -17.23
N GLY A 70 -5.67 -10.57 -17.40
CA GLY A 70 -5.22 -11.23 -18.63
C GLY A 70 -3.70 -11.40 -18.75
N LYS A 71 -2.92 -11.03 -17.72
CA LYS A 71 -1.48 -11.24 -17.66
C LYS A 71 -1.09 -11.81 -16.31
N ASN A 72 -0.12 -12.71 -16.30
CA ASN A 72 0.57 -13.07 -15.06
C ASN A 72 1.46 -11.91 -14.61
N VAL A 73 1.51 -11.69 -13.29
CA VAL A 73 2.24 -10.57 -12.68
C VAL A 73 3.20 -11.11 -11.63
N LEU A 74 4.49 -10.83 -11.80
CA LEU A 74 5.53 -11.03 -10.79
C LEU A 74 5.74 -9.73 -10.02
N ILE A 75 5.57 -9.75 -8.70
CA ILE A 75 5.89 -8.61 -7.83
C ILE A 75 7.06 -8.97 -6.93
N LEU A 76 8.05 -8.08 -6.92
CA LEU A 76 9.26 -8.20 -6.11
C LEU A 76 9.26 -7.09 -5.07
N PHE A 77 9.26 -7.46 -3.79
CA PHE A 77 9.43 -6.52 -2.68
C PHE A 77 10.87 -6.59 -2.19
N PRO A 78 11.74 -5.61 -2.53
CA PRO A 78 13.09 -5.56 -1.98
C PRO A 78 13.07 -5.15 -0.50
N ARG A 79 14.17 -5.44 0.21
CA ARG A 79 14.34 -5.10 1.64
C ARG A 79 14.30 -3.60 1.92
N GLY A 80 14.95 -2.82 1.07
CA GLY A 80 15.28 -1.43 1.35
C GLY A 80 16.54 -1.29 2.20
N TYR A 81 16.43 -0.63 3.36
CA TYR A 81 17.56 -0.40 4.26
C TYR A 81 17.97 -1.67 5.03
N ALA A 82 19.28 -1.86 5.18
CA ALA A 82 19.86 -2.93 6.02
C ALA A 82 20.33 -2.40 7.39
N ALA A 83 20.74 -1.12 7.43
CA ALA A 83 21.10 -0.37 8.62
C ALA A 83 20.72 1.10 8.41
N GLU A 84 20.91 1.93 9.45
CA GLU A 84 20.56 3.35 9.38
C GLU A 84 21.29 4.01 8.22
N ASN A 85 20.53 4.67 7.33
CA ASN A 85 21.02 5.30 6.10
C ASN A 85 21.85 4.38 5.18
N THR A 86 21.75 3.06 5.32
CA THR A 86 22.54 2.08 4.57
C THR A 86 21.63 1.16 3.78
N TRP A 87 21.55 1.37 2.46
CA TRP A 87 20.75 0.54 1.57
C TRP A 87 21.32 -0.86 1.47
N CYS A 88 20.45 -1.87 1.42
CA CYS A 88 20.88 -3.24 1.18
C CYS A 88 21.30 -3.41 -0.28
N THR A 89 22.61 -3.36 -0.55
CA THR A 89 23.15 -3.59 -1.90
C THR A 89 22.84 -5.01 -2.37
N ILE A 90 23.09 -6.03 -1.52
CA ILE A 90 22.92 -7.44 -1.89
C ILE A 90 21.47 -7.86 -2.18
N CYS A 91 20.48 -7.14 -1.65
CA CYS A 91 19.09 -7.56 -1.66
C CYS A 91 18.44 -7.54 -3.06
N ASN A 92 19.06 -6.90 -4.06
CA ASN A 92 18.56 -6.83 -5.43
C ASN A 92 19.28 -7.79 -6.40
N TYR A 93 20.42 -8.39 -6.02
CA TYR A 93 21.32 -9.08 -6.96
C TYR A 93 20.68 -10.27 -7.68
N ARG A 94 19.82 -11.05 -7.01
CA ARG A 94 19.19 -12.24 -7.60
C ARG A 94 18.10 -11.93 -8.64
N TYR A 95 17.70 -10.67 -8.76
CA TYR A 95 16.72 -10.22 -9.75
C TYR A 95 17.35 -9.43 -10.90
N VAL A 96 18.61 -9.01 -10.78
CA VAL A 96 19.36 -8.41 -11.91
C VAL A 96 19.46 -9.41 -13.06
N GLU A 97 19.65 -10.69 -12.75
CA GLU A 97 19.69 -11.79 -13.72
C GLU A 97 18.38 -11.91 -14.51
N LEU A 98 17.22 -11.59 -13.91
CA LEU A 98 15.94 -11.55 -14.65
C LEU A 98 15.95 -10.51 -15.76
N ALA A 99 16.65 -9.38 -15.57
CA ALA A 99 16.83 -8.36 -16.61
C ALA A 99 17.87 -8.78 -17.67
N GLU A 100 18.78 -9.70 -17.35
CA GLU A 100 19.80 -10.19 -18.29
C GLU A 100 19.32 -11.33 -19.20
N LEU A 101 18.25 -12.03 -18.82
CA LEU A 101 17.62 -13.08 -19.64
C LEU A 101 17.03 -12.55 -20.95
N GLU A 102 16.89 -11.23 -21.11
CA GLU A 102 16.40 -10.56 -22.33
C GLU A 102 17.52 -9.91 -23.16
N LYS A 103 18.78 -10.39 -23.09
CA LYS A 103 19.93 -9.85 -23.86
C LYS A 103 19.86 -10.12 -25.39
N GLY A 104 18.89 -9.49 -26.04
CA GLY A 104 18.91 -9.04 -27.43
C GLY A 104 18.40 -7.60 -27.58
N THR A 105 17.75 -7.07 -26.54
CA THR A 105 17.30 -5.69 -26.47
C THR A 105 17.34 -5.30 -25.00
N ILE A 106 18.13 -4.29 -24.62
CA ILE A 106 17.83 -3.59 -23.37
C ILE A 106 16.54 -2.82 -23.62
N LEU A 107 15.42 -3.47 -23.33
CA LEU A 107 14.20 -2.80 -22.95
C LEU A 107 14.04 -3.18 -21.48
N ALA A 108 14.05 -2.22 -20.59
CA ALA A 108 13.27 -2.41 -19.38
C ALA A 108 11.81 -2.05 -19.76
N PRO A 109 10.85 -3.00 -19.84
CA PRO A 109 9.46 -2.59 -19.83
C PRO A 109 8.70 -3.17 -18.64
N PHE A 110 9.36 -3.75 -17.63
CA PHE A 110 8.63 -4.04 -16.40
C PHE A 110 8.41 -2.73 -15.62
N PRO A 111 7.17 -2.41 -15.24
CA PRO A 111 6.84 -1.20 -14.51
C PRO A 111 7.55 -1.19 -13.16
N ILE A 112 8.24 -0.09 -12.85
CA ILE A 112 8.83 0.09 -11.52
C ILE A 112 7.83 0.87 -10.69
N LEU A 113 7.23 0.20 -9.71
CA LEU A 113 6.27 0.80 -8.81
C LEU A 113 6.98 1.40 -7.60
N VAL A 114 6.58 2.61 -7.21
CA VAL A 114 7.15 3.33 -6.07
C VAL A 114 6.19 3.25 -4.89
N ASP A 115 6.48 2.36 -3.95
CA ASP A 115 5.76 2.26 -2.67
C ASP A 115 6.39 3.15 -1.59
N GLY A 116 6.58 4.45 -1.88
CA GLY A 116 7.30 5.39 -1.02
C GLY A 116 6.65 5.58 0.35
N GLU A 117 5.32 5.63 0.37
CA GLU A 117 4.52 5.72 1.60
C GLU A 117 4.29 4.36 2.27
N ARG A 118 4.80 3.28 1.67
CA ARG A 118 4.72 1.90 2.16
C ARG A 118 3.28 1.42 2.34
N THR A 119 2.35 1.94 1.55
CA THR A 119 0.93 1.62 1.68
C THR A 119 0.68 0.16 1.32
N LEU A 120 1.30 -0.33 0.25
CA LEU A 120 1.19 -1.73 -0.16
C LEU A 120 1.97 -2.66 0.77
N SER A 121 3.21 -2.31 1.08
CA SER A 121 4.05 -3.14 1.96
C SER A 121 3.45 -3.29 3.36
N LYS A 122 2.85 -2.23 3.92
CA LYS A 122 2.14 -2.30 5.22
C LYS A 122 0.82 -3.05 5.10
N SER A 123 0.03 -2.83 4.04
CA SER A 123 -1.24 -3.53 3.88
C SER A 123 -1.05 -5.04 3.74
N LEU A 124 0.08 -5.50 3.18
CA LEU A 124 0.44 -6.91 3.05
C LEU A 124 1.21 -7.48 4.24
N ASP A 125 1.39 -6.71 5.33
CA ASP A 125 2.12 -7.10 6.54
C ASP A 125 3.62 -7.41 6.32
N LEU A 126 4.24 -6.78 5.31
CA LEU A 126 5.64 -6.98 4.94
C LEU A 126 6.59 -6.00 5.63
N PHE A 127 6.12 -4.83 6.02
CA PHE A 127 6.96 -3.75 6.53
C PHE A 127 7.16 -3.82 8.06
N ARG A 128 8.42 -3.82 8.53
CA ARG A 128 8.80 -4.01 9.94
C ARG A 128 10.01 -3.17 10.33
N THR A 129 10.10 -2.81 11.61
CA THR A 129 11.27 -2.09 12.17
C THR A 129 12.36 -3.05 12.64
N GLU A 130 12.02 -4.29 12.99
CA GLU A 130 13.00 -5.29 13.41
C GLU A 130 12.88 -6.57 12.57
N TRP A 131 13.94 -6.87 11.82
CA TRP A 131 14.04 -8.08 11.02
C TRP A 131 15.50 -8.45 10.77
N THR A 132 15.82 -9.75 10.76
CA THR A 132 17.18 -10.30 10.60
C THR A 132 18.24 -9.66 11.52
N GLY A 133 17.86 -9.21 12.72
CA GLY A 133 18.74 -8.55 13.70
C GLY A 133 19.01 -7.06 13.44
N SER A 134 18.45 -6.49 12.37
CA SER A 134 18.48 -5.05 12.11
C SER A 134 17.26 -4.37 12.75
N LYS A 135 17.46 -3.17 13.30
CA LYS A 135 16.43 -2.35 13.98
C LYS A 135 15.99 -1.14 13.15
N VAL A 136 16.13 -1.26 11.82
CA VAL A 136 15.66 -0.23 10.90
C VAL A 136 14.42 -0.66 10.16
N ASP A 137 13.63 0.35 9.81
CA ASP A 137 12.46 0.24 8.96
C ASP A 137 12.79 -0.35 7.58
N GLN A 138 12.23 -1.52 7.31
CA GLN A 138 12.53 -2.34 6.13
C GLN A 138 11.37 -3.27 5.79
N ASN A 139 11.39 -3.82 4.58
CA ASN A 139 10.49 -4.91 4.21
C ASN A 139 11.11 -6.27 4.55
N ILE A 140 10.26 -7.24 4.91
CA ILE A 140 10.53 -8.65 4.66
C ILE A 140 10.56 -8.83 3.15
N PRO A 141 11.70 -9.15 2.55
CA PRO A 141 11.77 -9.20 1.11
C PRO A 141 11.01 -10.42 0.62
N SER A 142 10.24 -10.23 -0.45
CA SER A 142 9.26 -11.24 -0.84
C SER A 142 8.98 -11.23 -2.34
N VAL A 143 8.47 -12.36 -2.82
CA VAL A 143 8.13 -12.61 -4.22
C VAL A 143 6.71 -13.11 -4.31
N TYR A 144 5.92 -12.50 -5.19
CA TYR A 144 4.53 -12.84 -5.42
C TYR A 144 4.34 -13.12 -6.92
N ILE A 145 3.64 -14.20 -7.27
CA ILE A 145 3.16 -14.43 -8.64
C ILE A 145 1.64 -14.48 -8.61
N ILE A 146 1.02 -13.62 -9.38
CA ILE A 146 -0.42 -13.47 -9.53
C ILE A 146 -0.77 -13.93 -10.94
N ASP A 147 -1.81 -14.73 -11.09
CA ASP A 147 -2.26 -15.21 -12.41
C ASP A 147 -3.05 -14.15 -13.20
N ALA A 148 -3.40 -14.49 -14.44
CA ALA A 148 -4.21 -13.65 -15.33
C ALA A 148 -5.58 -13.25 -14.76
N ASN A 149 -6.15 -14.03 -13.84
CA ASN A 149 -7.42 -13.74 -13.18
C ASN A 149 -7.25 -12.83 -11.95
N GLY A 150 -6.01 -12.54 -11.55
CA GLY A 150 -5.70 -11.74 -10.38
C GLY A 150 -5.66 -12.52 -9.07
N VAL A 151 -5.57 -13.85 -9.13
CA VAL A 151 -5.45 -14.72 -7.97
C VAL A 151 -3.97 -14.90 -7.63
N LEU A 152 -3.62 -14.80 -6.36
CA LEU A 152 -2.26 -15.03 -5.90
C LEU A 152 -1.95 -16.53 -5.96
N GLN A 153 -1.03 -16.94 -6.84
CA GLN A 153 -0.66 -18.35 -7.03
C GLN A 153 0.63 -18.73 -6.30
N PHE A 154 1.53 -17.79 -6.10
CA PHE A 154 2.78 -18.03 -5.40
C PHE A 154 3.13 -16.86 -4.49
N LYS A 155 3.63 -17.19 -3.30
CA LYS A 155 4.07 -16.24 -2.28
C LYS A 155 5.31 -16.79 -1.58
N TYR A 156 6.39 -16.03 -1.61
CA TYR A 156 7.63 -16.34 -0.90
C TYR A 156 8.02 -15.20 0.02
N LEU A 157 8.26 -15.49 1.30
CA LEU A 157 8.80 -14.54 2.27
C LEU A 157 10.21 -14.98 2.64
N GLY A 158 11.16 -14.09 2.41
CA GLY A 158 12.54 -14.32 2.81
C GLY A 158 12.68 -14.51 4.31
N GLN A 159 13.54 -15.43 4.72
CA GLN A 159 13.88 -15.70 6.11
C GLN A 159 15.10 -14.88 6.56
N ASN A 160 15.95 -14.48 5.62
CA ASN A 160 17.13 -13.66 5.88
C ASN A 160 17.50 -12.78 4.66
N THR A 161 18.60 -12.03 4.78
CA THR A 161 19.06 -11.06 3.77
C THR A 161 19.31 -11.66 2.38
N VAL A 162 19.74 -12.92 2.30
CA VAL A 162 20.13 -13.57 1.03
C VAL A 162 19.09 -14.58 0.52
N ASP A 163 18.10 -14.92 1.36
CA ASP A 163 17.14 -15.97 1.09
C ASP A 163 16.06 -15.57 0.07
N ARG A 164 16.26 -15.86 -1.22
CA ARG A 164 15.30 -15.60 -2.30
C ARG A 164 15.23 -16.79 -3.25
N PRO A 165 14.07 -17.06 -3.87
CA PRO A 165 13.99 -18.05 -4.93
C PRO A 165 14.86 -17.63 -6.12
N GLY A 166 15.52 -18.62 -6.74
CA GLY A 166 16.20 -18.43 -8.03
C GLY A 166 15.22 -18.28 -9.18
N TYR A 167 15.66 -17.70 -10.29
CA TYR A 167 14.82 -17.50 -11.47
C TYR A 167 14.33 -18.83 -12.06
N ASP A 168 15.17 -19.87 -12.04
CA ASP A 168 14.86 -21.22 -12.51
C ASP A 168 13.68 -21.84 -11.77
N TYR A 169 13.61 -21.61 -10.46
CA TYR A 169 12.46 -22.02 -9.65
C TYR A 169 11.21 -21.21 -10.00
N LEU A 170 11.34 -19.89 -10.15
CA LEU A 170 10.20 -19.02 -10.52
C LEU A 170 9.62 -19.38 -11.89
N PHE A 171 10.46 -19.75 -12.87
CA PHE A 171 9.98 -20.23 -14.18
C PHE A 171 9.19 -21.53 -14.07
N LYS A 172 9.66 -22.50 -13.29
CA LYS A 172 8.89 -23.74 -13.05
C LYS A 172 7.54 -23.47 -12.40
N VAL A 173 7.49 -22.51 -11.48
CA VAL A 173 6.22 -22.07 -10.88
C VAL A 173 5.30 -21.47 -11.94
N LEU A 174 5.82 -20.61 -12.83
CA LEU A 174 5.05 -20.05 -13.94
C LEU A 174 4.56 -21.12 -14.93
N GLU A 175 5.39 -22.12 -15.25
CA GLU A 175 5.00 -23.25 -16.10
C GLU A 175 3.83 -24.03 -15.49
N VAL A 176 3.86 -24.28 -14.18
CA VAL A 176 2.76 -24.93 -13.46
C VAL A 176 1.49 -24.08 -13.49
N ILE A 177 1.59 -22.77 -13.25
CA ILE A 177 0.45 -21.85 -13.28
C ILE A 177 -0.19 -21.83 -14.66
N ASN A 178 0.61 -21.70 -15.73
CA ASN A 178 0.12 -21.66 -17.10
C ASN A 178 -0.46 -23.00 -17.58
N GLY A 179 -0.01 -24.11 -17.01
CA GLY A 179 -0.54 -25.44 -17.33
C GLY A 179 -1.87 -25.77 -16.65
N GLN A 180 -2.40 -24.88 -15.79
CA GLN A 180 -3.70 -25.04 -15.13
C GLN A 180 -4.85 -24.34 -15.89
N GLU A 181 -4.53 -23.56 -16.93
CA GLU A 181 -5.49 -22.93 -17.84
C GLU A 181 -6.00 -23.90 -18.92
#